data_AF-A0A1W0CDQ6-F1
#
_entry.id   AF-A0A1W0CDQ6-F1
#
_cell.length_a   1.000
_cell.length_b   1.000
_cell.length_c   1.000
_cell.angle_alpha   90.00
_cell.angle_beta   90.00
_cell.angle_gamma   90.00
#
_symmetry.space_group_name_H-M   'P 1'
#
loop_
_entity.id
_entity.type
_entity.pdbx_description
1 polymer ?
#
loop_
_entity_poly.entity_id
_entity_poly.type
_entity_poly.pdbx_seq_one_letter_code
_entity_poly.pdbx_strand_id
1 'polypeptide(L)'
;MSFEVVNVVRWAIEFLQSGGVGAVQYGGGAAGWRDGLGASGRIEAQRVNDALVALPPAQLLAMLAKVHADDIRQGPPVWKDLCSFFRASCPEAFERFGPEAGAWLVRKWMRRDDGSWREFARLFGGSPPTASKFFEAVVAPVLDGWFIAAKGELEVVIEQVFAGELPIAA
;
A
#
# COMPACT_ATOMS: atom_id res chain seq x y z
N MET A 1 -10.95 -13.86 -11.26
CA MET A 1 -9.49 -13.65 -11.19
C MET A 1 -9.27 -12.52 -10.22
N SER A 2 -8.56 -12.70 -9.09
CA SER A 2 -8.29 -11.57 -8.19
C SER A 2 -7.11 -10.78 -8.75
N PHE A 3 -7.34 -9.55 -9.19
CA PHE A 3 -6.26 -8.64 -9.54
C PHE A 3 -5.45 -8.33 -8.27
N GLU A 4 -4.12 -8.30 -8.36
CA GLU A 4 -3.32 -7.78 -7.26
C GLU A 4 -3.45 -6.25 -7.25
N VAL A 5 -4.45 -5.74 -6.53
CA VAL A 5 -4.84 -4.32 -6.47
C VAL A 5 -3.64 -3.38 -6.33
N VAL A 6 -2.67 -3.74 -5.48
CA VAL A 6 -1.44 -2.94 -5.27
C VAL A 6 -0.64 -2.75 -6.56
N ASN A 7 -0.53 -3.78 -7.40
CA ASN A 7 0.23 -3.70 -8.64
C ASN A 7 -0.50 -2.86 -9.69
N VAL A 8 -1.83 -2.95 -9.75
CA VAL A 8 -2.64 -2.12 -10.66
C VAL A 8 -2.55 -0.64 -10.26
N VAL A 9 -2.63 -0.36 -8.96
CA VAL A 9 -2.46 1.01 -8.43
C VAL A 9 -1.04 1.52 -8.71
N ARG A 10 -0.02 0.69 -8.46
CA ARG A 10 1.38 1.03 -8.77
C ARG A 10 1.54 1.38 -10.25
N TRP A 11 1.04 0.52 -11.14
CA TRP A 11 1.05 0.78 -12.58
C TRP A 11 0.37 2.10 -12.94
N ALA A 12 -0.81 2.38 -12.38
CA ALA A 12 -1.54 3.62 -12.68
C ALA A 12 -0.73 4.87 -12.29
N ILE A 13 -0.11 4.85 -11.11
CA ILE A 13 0.76 5.94 -10.64
C ILE A 13 1.97 6.10 -11.56
N GLU A 14 2.68 5.01 -11.86
CA GLU A 14 3.86 5.02 -12.72
C GLU A 14 3.53 5.48 -14.14
N PHE A 15 2.39 5.05 -14.68
CA PHE A 15 1.91 5.44 -16.01
C PHE A 15 1.64 6.95 -16.08
N LEU A 16 0.94 7.52 -15.09
CA LEU A 16 0.64 8.95 -15.05
C LEU A 16 1.90 9.80 -14.82
N GLN A 17 2.83 9.36 -13.96
CA GLN A 17 4.08 10.08 -13.69
C GLN A 17 5.04 10.08 -14.88
N SER A 18 5.09 8.98 -15.64
CA SER A 18 5.97 8.83 -16.80
C SER A 18 5.36 9.28 -18.12
N GLY A 19 4.06 9.62 -18.14
CA GLY A 19 3.32 9.85 -19.38
C GLY A 19 3.21 8.60 -20.27
N GLY A 20 3.25 7.41 -19.66
CA GLY A 20 3.20 6.11 -20.33
C GLY A 20 4.56 5.54 -20.75
N VAL A 21 5.67 6.26 -20.54
CA VAL A 21 7.01 5.80 -20.91
C VAL A 21 7.65 5.01 -19.76
N GLY A 22 7.57 3.67 -19.81
CA GLY A 22 8.28 2.79 -18.87
C GLY A 22 7.44 2.28 -17.69
N ALA A 23 6.12 2.51 -17.68
CA ALA A 23 5.22 1.84 -16.75
C ALA A 23 5.14 0.35 -17.09
N VAL A 24 5.66 -0.50 -16.21
CA VAL A 24 5.66 -1.96 -16.39
C VAL A 24 4.40 -2.51 -15.71
N GLN A 25 3.54 -3.22 -16.45
CA GLN A 25 2.42 -3.93 -15.85
C GLN A 25 2.93 -5.20 -15.16
N TYR A 26 2.87 -5.20 -13.82
CA TYR A 26 3.26 -6.35 -13.00
C TYR A 26 2.03 -7.23 -12.73
N GLY A 27 1.72 -8.12 -13.67
CA GLY A 27 0.68 -9.14 -13.54
C GLY A 27 0.92 -10.28 -14.52
N GLY A 28 1.12 -11.49 -14.02
CA GLY A 28 1.35 -12.67 -14.86
C GLY A 28 0.09 -13.07 -15.62
N GLY A 29 0.12 -12.93 -16.95
CA GLY A 29 -0.90 -13.53 -17.82
C GLY A 29 -0.88 -13.03 -19.26
N ALA A 30 -0.57 -13.95 -20.19
CA ALA A 30 -0.76 -13.90 -21.65
C ALA A 30 0.12 -12.94 -22.51
N ALA A 31 0.80 -13.55 -23.49
CA ALA A 31 1.44 -12.89 -24.62
C ALA A 31 0.40 -12.09 -25.42
N GLY A 32 0.32 -10.79 -25.16
CA GLY A 32 -0.67 -9.87 -25.74
C GLY A 32 -0.76 -8.57 -24.97
N TRP A 33 -0.41 -8.58 -23.68
CA TRP A 33 -0.37 -7.39 -22.81
C TRP A 33 0.74 -6.38 -23.16
N ARG A 34 1.72 -6.75 -23.99
CA ARG A 34 2.96 -5.98 -24.19
C ARG A 34 2.90 -4.86 -25.23
N ASP A 35 1.92 -4.88 -26.14
CA ASP A 35 2.02 -4.07 -27.38
C ASP A 35 0.90 -3.00 -27.57
N GLY A 36 -0.05 -2.85 -26.63
CA GLY A 36 -1.30 -2.13 -26.92
C GLY A 36 -1.55 -0.75 -26.31
N LEU A 37 -0.94 -0.40 -25.17
CA LEU A 37 -1.50 0.65 -24.28
C LEU A 37 -0.74 1.99 -24.26
N GLY A 38 -0.14 2.39 -25.39
CA GLY A 38 0.56 3.69 -25.48
C GLY A 38 -0.34 4.93 -25.31
N ALA A 39 -1.65 4.79 -25.58
CA ALA A 39 -2.65 5.86 -25.43
C ALA A 39 -3.94 5.40 -24.71
N SER A 40 -4.30 4.12 -24.84
CA SER A 40 -5.47 3.48 -24.25
C SER A 40 -5.29 2.99 -22.81
N GLY A 41 -4.19 3.36 -22.13
CA GLY A 41 -4.03 3.11 -20.69
C GLY A 41 -4.21 4.34 -19.81
N ARG A 42 -4.30 5.54 -20.42
CA ARG A 42 -4.34 6.80 -19.68
C ARG A 42 -5.67 7.01 -18.97
N ILE A 43 -6.78 6.63 -19.60
CA ILE A 43 -8.13 6.82 -19.03
C ILE A 43 -8.32 5.89 -17.84
N GLU A 44 -7.82 4.67 -17.97
CA GLU A 44 -7.83 3.58 -17.01
C GLU A 44 -6.95 3.96 -15.81
N ALA A 45 -5.71 4.39 -16.07
CA ALA A 45 -4.81 4.88 -15.03
C ALA A 45 -5.40 6.10 -14.32
N GLN A 46 -6.01 7.05 -15.05
CA GLN A 46 -6.66 8.21 -14.45
C GLN A 46 -7.84 7.80 -13.56
N ARG A 47 -8.71 6.90 -14.02
CA ARG A 47 -9.86 6.41 -13.23
C ARG A 47 -9.42 5.70 -11.95
N VAL A 48 -8.39 4.86 -12.03
CA VAL A 48 -7.81 4.20 -10.85
C VAL A 48 -7.19 5.24 -9.90
N ASN A 49 -6.48 6.24 -10.43
CA ASN A 49 -5.88 7.29 -9.62
C ASN A 49 -6.92 8.22 -8.98
N ASP A 50 -8.00 8.56 -9.68
CA ASP A 50 -9.08 9.37 -9.15
C ASP A 50 -9.79 8.64 -8.00
N ALA A 51 -10.03 7.33 -8.16
CA ALA A 51 -10.57 6.49 -7.10
C ALA A 51 -9.61 6.39 -5.91
N LEU A 52 -8.31 6.25 -6.16
CA LEU A 52 -7.29 6.23 -5.11
C LEU A 52 -7.30 7.53 -4.29
N VAL A 53 -7.30 8.69 -4.95
CA VAL A 53 -7.29 10.00 -4.28
C VAL A 53 -8.62 10.28 -3.55
N ALA A 54 -9.72 9.66 -3.98
CA ALA A 54 -11.02 9.77 -3.32
C ALA A 54 -11.13 8.93 -2.03
N LEU A 55 -10.21 7.99 -1.77
CA LEU A 55 -10.22 7.19 -0.56
C LEU A 55 -10.08 8.06 0.70
N PRO A 56 -10.67 7.65 1.84
CA PRO A 56 -10.39 8.24 3.14
C PRO A 56 -8.87 8.31 3.42
N PRO A 57 -8.35 9.38 4.05
CA PRO A 57 -6.90 9.60 4.17
C PRO A 57 -6.10 8.43 4.76
N ALA A 58 -6.63 7.77 5.80
CA ALA A 58 -5.98 6.62 6.42
C ALA A 58 -5.89 5.40 5.47
N GLN A 59 -6.91 5.20 4.64
CA GLN A 59 -6.96 4.14 3.63
C GLN A 59 -6.02 4.43 2.45
N LEU A 60 -6.05 5.68 1.95
CA LEU A 60 -5.13 6.17 0.92
C LEU A 60 -3.67 5.95 1.34
N LEU A 61 -3.29 6.41 2.54
CA LEU A 61 -1.92 6.30 3.04
C LEU A 61 -1.52 4.84 3.28
N ALA A 62 -2.44 3.99 3.74
CA ALA A 62 -2.18 2.56 3.88
C ALA A 62 -1.92 1.88 2.52
N MET A 63 -2.68 2.23 1.47
CA MET A 63 -2.46 1.76 0.10
C MET A 63 -1.12 2.26 -0.45
N LEU A 64 -0.85 3.56 -0.37
CA LEU A 64 0.41 4.15 -0.82
C LEU A 64 1.62 3.58 -0.08
N ALA A 65 1.50 3.25 1.21
CA ALA A 65 2.57 2.63 1.98
C ALA A 65 2.92 1.25 1.42
N LYS A 66 1.93 0.47 0.97
CA LYS A 66 2.17 -0.83 0.34
C LYS A 66 2.69 -0.68 -1.10
N VAL A 67 2.20 0.31 -1.85
CA VAL A 67 2.70 0.63 -3.20
C VAL A 67 4.19 1.02 -3.15
N HIS A 68 4.58 1.86 -2.19
CA HIS A 68 5.93 2.42 -2.08
C HIS A 68 6.79 1.74 -1.01
N ALA A 69 6.45 0.51 -0.60
CA ALA A 69 7.16 -0.22 0.46
C ALA A 69 8.67 -0.26 0.20
N ASP A 70 9.07 -0.59 -1.02
CA ASP A 70 10.47 -0.74 -1.43
C ASP A 70 11.08 0.51 -2.09
N ASP A 71 10.31 1.61 -2.20
CA ASP A 71 10.78 2.85 -2.79
C ASP A 71 11.51 3.72 -1.74
N ILE A 72 12.81 3.90 -1.92
CA ILE A 72 13.67 4.67 -0.99
C ILE A 72 13.33 6.17 -0.95
N ARG A 73 12.65 6.71 -1.96
CA ARG A 73 12.29 8.13 -2.08
C ARG A 73 10.85 8.37 -1.65
N GLN A 74 9.92 7.57 -2.16
CA GLN A 74 8.48 7.74 -1.93
C GLN A 74 7.99 7.05 -0.66
N GLY A 75 8.67 6.00 -0.21
CA GLY A 75 8.30 5.31 1.01
C GLY A 75 8.40 6.19 2.26
N PRO A 76 9.51 6.94 2.47
CA PRO A 76 9.70 7.75 3.66
C PRO A 76 8.65 8.81 3.97
N PRO A 77 8.18 9.61 2.99
CA PRO A 77 7.09 10.55 3.21
C PRO A 77 5.78 9.85 3.60
N VAL A 78 5.40 8.79 2.87
CA VAL A 78 4.11 8.12 3.06
C VAL A 78 4.00 7.47 4.43
N TRP A 79 5.05 6.81 4.93
CA TRP A 79 4.98 6.20 6.26
C TRP A 79 4.90 7.25 7.38
N LYS A 80 5.54 8.42 7.22
CA LYS A 80 5.46 9.50 8.23
C LYS A 80 4.06 10.07 8.34
N ASP A 81 3.40 10.25 7.21
CA ASP A 81 2.01 10.71 7.19
C ASP A 81 1.09 9.64 7.78
N LEU A 82 1.26 8.37 7.39
CA LEU A 82 0.50 7.25 7.94
C LEU A 82 0.68 7.13 9.47
N CYS A 83 1.89 7.34 9.98
CA CYS A 83 2.16 7.37 11.43
C CYS A 83 1.34 8.44 12.16
N SER A 84 1.11 9.59 11.54
CA SER A 84 0.34 10.67 12.17
C SER A 84 -1.12 10.27 12.34
N PHE A 85 -1.71 9.61 11.34
CA PHE A 85 -3.05 9.03 11.44
C PHE A 85 -3.11 7.86 12.44
N PHE A 86 -2.13 6.95 12.37
CA PHE A 86 -2.04 5.82 13.29
C PHE A 86 -1.94 6.27 14.74
N ARG A 87 -1.19 7.33 15.03
CA ARG A 87 -1.10 7.94 16.37
C ARG A 87 -2.45 8.41 16.90
N ALA A 88 -3.27 9.01 16.05
CA ALA A 88 -4.60 9.48 16.46
C ALA A 88 -5.55 8.30 16.73
N SER A 89 -5.45 7.21 15.96
CA SER A 89 -6.34 6.05 16.09
C SER A 89 -5.90 5.02 17.13
N CYS A 90 -4.60 4.97 17.47
CA CYS A 90 -4.04 4.04 18.44
C CYS A 90 -3.01 4.76 19.33
N PRO A 91 -3.46 5.66 20.23
CA PRO A 91 -2.56 6.42 21.10
C PRO A 91 -1.73 5.52 22.03
N GLU A 92 -2.29 4.39 22.46
CA GLU A 92 -1.66 3.41 23.35
C GLU A 92 -0.31 2.86 22.81
N ALA A 93 -0.16 2.72 21.49
CA ALA A 93 1.10 2.27 20.89
C ALA A 93 2.23 3.29 21.11
N PHE A 94 1.89 4.58 21.06
CA PHE A 94 2.82 5.70 21.21
C PHE A 94 3.08 6.02 22.67
N GLU A 95 2.09 5.86 23.54
CA GLU A 95 2.25 6.00 24.99
C GLU A 95 3.13 4.89 25.57
N ARG A 96 2.98 3.66 25.06
CA ARG A 96 3.70 2.48 25.60
C ARG A 96 5.19 2.47 25.27
N PHE A 97 5.56 2.81 24.04
CA PHE A 97 6.94 2.67 23.56
C PHE A 97 7.58 4.00 23.14
N GLY A 98 6.83 5.10 23.17
CA GLY A 98 7.27 6.41 22.67
C GLY A 98 7.01 6.61 21.17
N PRO A 99 7.09 7.86 20.70
CA PRO A 99 6.72 8.21 19.34
C PRO A 99 7.61 7.61 18.25
N GLU A 100 8.91 7.47 18.52
CA GLU A 100 9.86 6.86 17.60
C GLU A 100 9.61 5.36 17.43
N ALA A 101 9.19 4.68 18.49
CA ALA A 101 8.82 3.27 18.43
C ALA A 101 7.51 3.06 17.67
N GLY A 102 6.52 3.94 17.86
CA GLY A 102 5.29 3.96 17.05
C GLY A 102 5.60 4.09 15.57
N ALA A 103 6.50 5.02 15.21
CA ALA A 103 6.99 5.18 13.85
C ALA A 103 7.69 3.92 13.30
N TRP A 104 8.52 3.28 14.11
CA TRP A 104 9.17 2.03 13.74
C TRP A 104 8.14 0.91 13.48
N LEU A 105 7.10 0.80 14.29
CA LEU A 105 6.05 -0.23 14.15
C LEU A 105 5.26 -0.06 12.85
N VAL A 106 4.91 1.17 12.46
CA VAL A 106 4.27 1.42 11.15
C VAL A 106 5.21 1.06 9.99
N ARG A 107 6.51 1.39 10.10
CA ARG A 107 7.51 1.03 9.09
C ARG A 107 7.69 -0.49 8.98
N LYS A 108 7.65 -1.21 10.11
CA LYS A 108 7.65 -2.68 10.18
C LYS A 108 6.43 -3.30 9.51
N TRP A 109 5.26 -2.67 9.62
CA TRP A 109 4.05 -3.09 8.90
C TRP A 109 4.16 -2.84 7.40
N MET A 110 4.69 -1.69 7.01
CA MET A 110 4.92 -1.34 5.60
C MET A 110 5.90 -2.33 4.94
N ARG A 111 7.02 -2.61 5.61
CA ARG A 111 8.05 -3.56 5.17
C ARG A 111 8.29 -4.61 6.24
N ARG A 112 7.79 -5.83 6.01
CA ARG A 112 7.86 -6.93 6.98
C ARG A 112 9.29 -7.27 7.39
N ASP A 113 10.24 -7.16 6.47
CA ASP A 113 11.66 -7.48 6.72
C ASP A 113 12.47 -6.32 7.29
N ASP A 114 11.84 -5.15 7.53
CA ASP A 114 12.52 -3.99 8.10
C ASP A 114 12.84 -4.22 9.57
N GLY A 115 14.13 -4.29 9.90
CA GLY A 115 14.62 -4.49 11.26
C GLY A 115 14.17 -5.80 11.93
N SER A 116 14.66 -6.05 13.15
CA SER A 116 14.26 -7.23 13.94
C SER A 116 13.59 -6.83 15.25
N TRP A 117 12.80 -7.73 15.85
CA TRP A 117 12.24 -7.50 17.18
C TRP A 117 13.32 -7.37 18.27
N ARG A 118 14.51 -7.95 18.05
CA ARG A 118 15.68 -7.76 18.92
C ARG A 118 16.22 -6.34 18.82
N GLU A 119 16.28 -5.81 17.61
CA GLU A 119 16.67 -4.43 17.37
C GLU A 119 15.67 -3.45 18.00
N PHE A 120 14.36 -3.70 17.81
CA PHE A 120 13.31 -2.91 18.45
C PHE A 120 13.50 -2.86 19.97
N ALA A 121 13.66 -4.02 20.62
CA ALA A 121 13.86 -4.10 22.06
C ALA A 121 15.14 -3.38 22.53
N ARG A 122 16.20 -3.40 21.71
CA ARG A 122 17.44 -2.67 21.99
C ARG A 122 17.25 -1.15 21.90
N LEU A 123 16.45 -0.67 20.93
CA LEU A 123 16.26 0.76 20.67
C LEU A 123 15.25 1.40 21.62
N PHE A 124 14.16 0.71 21.93
CA PHE A 124 13.00 1.27 22.62
C PHE A 124 12.68 0.57 23.95
N GLY A 125 13.50 -0.41 24.33
CA GLY A 125 13.32 -1.19 25.55
C GLY A 125 12.29 -2.32 25.44
N GLY A 126 12.15 -3.09 26.52
CA GLY A 126 11.24 -4.23 26.60
C GLY A 126 11.83 -5.54 26.05
N SER A 127 10.96 -6.51 25.77
CA SER A 127 11.36 -7.82 25.25
C SER A 127 10.90 -8.00 23.80
N PRO A 128 11.68 -8.68 22.94
CA PRO A 128 11.28 -8.95 21.55
C PRO A 128 9.91 -9.64 21.42
N PRO A 129 9.57 -10.66 22.25
CA PRO A 129 8.25 -11.28 22.22
C PRO A 129 7.11 -10.32 22.59
N THR A 130 7.34 -9.40 23.54
CA THR A 130 6.33 -8.40 23.93
C THR A 130 6.03 -7.45 22.77
N ALA A 131 7.06 -6.97 22.08
CA ALA A 131 6.91 -6.09 20.93
C ALA A 131 6.17 -6.78 19.77
N SER A 132 6.57 -8.01 19.43
CA SER A 132 5.92 -8.81 18.37
C SER A 132 4.45 -9.05 18.68
N LYS A 133 4.12 -9.47 19.90
CA LYS A 133 2.73 -9.70 20.32
C LYS A 133 1.89 -8.43 20.27
N PHE A 134 2.45 -7.31 20.72
CA PHE A 134 1.75 -6.03 20.65
C PHE A 134 1.50 -5.60 19.20
N PHE A 135 2.49 -5.79 18.33
CA PHE A 135 2.34 -5.50 16.91
C PHE A 135 1.21 -6.31 16.28
N GLU A 136 1.19 -7.62 16.49
CA GLU A 136 0.17 -8.52 15.92
C GLU A 136 -1.23 -8.28 16.49
N ALA A 137 -1.34 -7.92 17.77
CA ALA A 137 -2.63 -7.75 18.43
C ALA A 137 -3.25 -6.35 18.26
N VAL A 138 -2.41 -5.32 18.04
CA VAL A 138 -2.86 -3.91 18.09
C VAL A 138 -2.50 -3.15 16.82
N VAL A 139 -1.23 -3.15 16.43
CA VAL A 139 -0.76 -2.32 15.31
C VAL A 139 -1.24 -2.86 13.97
N ALA A 140 -0.97 -4.14 13.69
CA ALA A 140 -1.29 -4.76 12.41
C ALA A 140 -2.80 -4.75 12.12
N PRO A 141 -3.71 -5.08 13.06
CA PRO A 141 -5.15 -5.05 12.78
C PRO A 141 -5.68 -3.69 12.35
N VAL A 142 -5.17 -2.59 12.92
CA VAL A 142 -5.60 -1.22 12.54
C VAL A 142 -5.15 -0.89 11.12
N LEU A 143 -3.87 -1.11 10.83
CA LEU A 143 -3.29 -0.78 9.52
C LEU A 143 -3.80 -1.73 8.42
N ASP A 144 -3.95 -3.01 8.72
CA ASP A 144 -4.56 -4.00 7.84
C ASP A 144 -6.02 -3.67 7.57
N GLY A 145 -6.77 -3.20 8.59
CA GLY A 145 -8.15 -2.75 8.41
C GLY A 145 -8.27 -1.62 7.39
N TRP A 146 -7.40 -0.61 7.47
CA TRP A 146 -7.37 0.48 6.49
C TRP A 146 -6.96 0.01 5.10
N PHE A 147 -5.96 -0.86 5.02
CA PHE A 147 -5.48 -1.40 3.75
C PHE A 147 -6.51 -2.31 3.07
N ILE A 148 -7.20 -3.17 3.83
CA ILE A 148 -8.26 -4.04 3.32
C ILE A 148 -9.44 -3.21 2.83
N ALA A 149 -9.85 -2.18 3.57
CA ALA A 149 -10.90 -1.26 3.12
C ALA A 149 -10.52 -0.56 1.80
N ALA A 150 -9.30 -0.01 1.72
CA ALA A 150 -8.77 0.60 0.51
C ALA A 150 -8.80 -0.37 -0.68
N LYS A 151 -8.37 -1.62 -0.46
CA LYS A 151 -8.39 -2.66 -1.49
C LYS A 151 -9.80 -2.94 -1.98
N GLY A 152 -10.77 -3.10 -1.07
CA GLY A 152 -12.15 -3.40 -1.44
C GLY A 152 -12.79 -2.30 -2.29
N GLU A 153 -12.55 -1.03 -1.93
CA GLU A 153 -13.06 0.12 -2.71
C GLU A 153 -12.42 0.17 -4.11
N LEU A 154 -11.11 -0.06 -4.21
CA LEU A 154 -10.38 -0.02 -5.48
C LEU A 154 -10.64 -1.24 -6.37
N GLU A 155 -10.88 -2.42 -5.80
CA GLU A 155 -11.16 -3.64 -6.56
C GLU A 155 -12.42 -3.46 -7.42
N VAL A 156 -13.47 -2.84 -6.88
CA VAL A 156 -14.70 -2.52 -7.63
C VAL A 156 -14.42 -1.61 -8.84
N VAL A 157 -13.58 -0.58 -8.66
CA VAL A 157 -13.22 0.34 -9.75
C VAL A 157 -12.37 -0.36 -10.79
N ILE A 158 -11.38 -1.15 -10.37
CA ILE A 158 -10.53 -1.93 -11.28
C ILE A 158 -11.39 -2.89 -12.10
N GLU A 159 -12.31 -3.61 -11.48
CA GLU A 159 -13.25 -4.47 -12.20
C GLU A 159 -14.06 -3.69 -13.24
N GLN A 160 -14.62 -2.52 -12.88
CA GLN A 160 -15.38 -1.69 -13.83
C GLN A 160 -14.54 -1.15 -14.99
N VAL A 161 -13.29 -0.76 -14.71
CA VAL A 161 -12.37 -0.21 -15.72
C VAL A 161 -11.94 -1.28 -16.71
N PHE A 162 -11.67 -2.50 -16.24
CA PHE A 162 -11.06 -3.57 -17.05
C PHE A 162 -12.04 -4.69 -17.45
N ALA A 163 -13.31 -4.67 -17.02
CA ALA A 163 -14.31 -5.68 -17.41
C ALA A 163 -14.64 -5.69 -18.91
N GLY A 164 -14.35 -4.61 -19.65
CA GLY A 164 -14.68 -4.47 -21.08
C GLY A 164 -13.57 -4.89 -22.06
N GLU A 165 -12.34 -5.13 -21.61
CA GLU A 165 -11.18 -5.43 -22.48
C GLU A 165 -10.84 -6.93 -22.60
N LEU A 166 -11.76 -7.82 -22.19
CA LEU A 166 -11.57 -9.26 -22.32
C LEU A 166 -12.28 -9.76 -23.60
N PRO A 167 -11.56 -10.24 -24.63
CA PRO A 167 -12.19 -11.13 -25.58
C PRO A 167 -12.69 -12.34 -24.78
N ILE A 168 -13.99 -12.57 -24.86
CA ILE A 168 -14.65 -13.79 -24.39
C ILE A 168 -13.86 -14.95 -25.00
N ALA A 169 -13.15 -15.70 -24.15
CA ALA A 169 -12.61 -16.98 -24.55
C ALA A 169 -13.79 -17.93 -24.77
N ALA A 170 -14.23 -18.02 -26.03
CA ALA A 170 -15.05 -19.12 -26.54
C ALA A 170 -14.17 -20.35 -26.76
#